data_AF-A0A9D6QV09-F1
#
_entry.id   AF-A0A9D6QV09-F1
#
_cell.length_a   1.000
_cell.length_b   1.000
_cell.length_c   1.000
_cell.angle_alpha   90.00
_cell.angle_beta   90.00
_cell.angle_gamma   90.00
#
_symmetry.space_group_name_H-M   'P 1'
#
loop_
_entity.id
_entity.type
_entity.pdbx_description
1 polymer ?
#
loop_
_entity_poly.entity_id
_entity_poly.type
_entity_poly.pdbx_seq_one_letter_code
_entity_poly.pdbx_strand_id
1 'polypeptide(L)'
;MGFFRKELIDPALDAQTRREIEEQQAAIAADPSNPRPYYNLALLYRMQWKKDEALGLLLEAVRLDPAFVPAHVALAEIYVVCGDMAAARRHAEQASALGDQRARGMLSRYSEE
;
A
#
# COMPACT_ATOMS: atom_id res chain seq x y z
N MET A 1 25.47 -22.04 2.93
CA MET A 1 24.41 -21.46 3.80
C MET A 1 23.69 -20.35 3.04
N GLY A 2 22.36 -20.46 2.85
CA GLY A 2 21.48 -19.29 2.74
C GLY A 2 21.12 -18.68 1.38
N PHE A 3 21.13 -19.43 0.27
CA PHE A 3 20.67 -18.95 -1.07
C PHE A 3 19.21 -19.32 -1.39
N PHE A 4 18.27 -19.17 -0.44
CA PHE A 4 16.86 -19.57 -0.65
C PHE A 4 15.87 -18.54 -0.10
N ARG A 5 15.76 -17.37 -0.74
CA ARG A 5 14.67 -16.43 -0.45
C ARG A 5 14.13 -15.64 -1.64
N LYS A 6 14.51 -15.99 -2.88
CA LYS A 6 14.04 -15.32 -4.11
C LYS A 6 13.32 -16.23 -5.12
N GLU A 7 13.23 -17.53 -4.89
CA GLU A 7 12.68 -18.51 -5.86
C GLU A 7 11.37 -19.18 -5.39
N LEU A 8 10.63 -18.55 -4.47
CA LEU A 8 9.32 -19.04 -4.00
C LEU A 8 8.17 -18.09 -4.32
N ILE A 9 8.37 -17.22 -5.32
CA ILE A 9 7.24 -16.62 -6.02
C ILE A 9 6.93 -17.60 -7.15
N ASP A 10 5.75 -18.19 -7.10
CA ASP A 10 5.25 -19.10 -8.12
C ASP A 10 5.41 -18.40 -9.50
N PRO A 11 6.10 -18.97 -10.50
CA PRO A 11 6.32 -18.30 -11.78
C PRO A 11 5.00 -17.88 -12.47
N ALA A 12 3.88 -18.56 -12.14
CA ALA A 12 2.54 -18.17 -12.55
C ALA A 12 2.01 -16.92 -11.80
N LEU A 13 2.29 -16.80 -10.50
CA LEU A 13 1.98 -15.61 -9.69
C LEU A 13 2.75 -14.39 -10.19
N ASP A 14 4.01 -14.60 -10.59
CA ASP A 14 4.88 -13.61 -11.20
C ASP A 14 4.34 -13.10 -12.55
N ALA A 15 3.86 -13.99 -13.42
CA ALA A 15 3.32 -13.62 -14.73
C ALA A 15 2.00 -12.84 -14.63
N GLN A 16 1.10 -13.26 -13.74
CA GLN A 16 -0.16 -12.54 -13.51
C GLN A 16 0.10 -11.18 -12.86
N THR A 17 0.99 -11.12 -11.86
CA THR A 17 1.35 -9.86 -11.20
C THR A 17 1.98 -8.87 -12.18
N ARG A 18 2.83 -9.34 -13.10
CA ARG A 18 3.42 -8.49 -14.16
C ARG A 18 2.36 -7.89 -15.08
N ARG A 19 1.39 -8.70 -15.53
CA ARG A 19 0.28 -8.20 -16.36
C ARG A 19 -0.57 -7.18 -15.62
N GLU A 20 -0.87 -7.44 -14.36
CA GLU A 20 -1.65 -6.51 -13.54
C GLU A 20 -0.90 -5.18 -13.35
N ILE A 21 0.42 -5.21 -13.14
CA ILE A 21 1.26 -4.00 -13.06
C ILE A 21 1.18 -3.21 -14.37
N GLU A 22 1.32 -3.86 -15.51
CA GLU A 22 1.24 -3.21 -16.83
C GLU A 22 -0.15 -2.58 -17.04
N GLU A 23 -1.22 -3.26 -16.63
CA GLU A 23 -2.58 -2.74 -16.71
C GLU A 23 -2.77 -1.50 -15.83
N GLN A 24 -2.32 -1.54 -14.57
CA GLN A 24 -2.42 -0.38 -13.68
C GLN A 24 -1.55 0.80 -14.18
N GLN A 25 -0.37 0.53 -14.77
CA GLN A 25 0.47 1.56 -15.40
C GLN A 25 -0.20 2.19 -16.63
N ALA A 26 -0.84 1.38 -17.48
CA ALA A 26 -1.63 1.89 -18.60
C ALA A 26 -2.82 2.73 -18.11
N ALA A 27 -3.48 2.31 -17.02
CA ALA A 27 -4.56 3.08 -16.39
C ALA A 27 -4.06 4.44 -15.85
N ILE A 28 -2.87 4.49 -15.24
CA ILE A 28 -2.22 5.74 -14.82
C ILE A 28 -1.91 6.61 -16.04
N ALA A 29 -1.41 6.04 -17.14
CA ALA A 29 -1.13 6.80 -18.35
C ALA A 29 -2.41 7.37 -19.00
N ALA A 30 -3.53 6.64 -18.90
CA ALA A 30 -4.82 7.07 -19.41
C ALA A 30 -5.48 8.16 -18.54
N ASP A 31 -5.41 8.01 -17.21
CA ASP A 31 -5.88 9.01 -16.26
C ASP A 31 -4.91 9.15 -15.07
N PRO A 32 -3.93 10.07 -15.17
CA PRO A 32 -2.94 10.28 -14.12
C PRO A 32 -3.52 10.87 -12.84
N SER A 33 -4.75 11.38 -12.88
CA SER A 33 -5.40 12.04 -11.72
C SER A 33 -6.22 11.07 -10.88
N ASN A 34 -6.44 9.84 -11.35
CA ASN A 34 -7.20 8.83 -10.63
C ASN A 34 -6.31 8.18 -9.55
N PRO A 35 -6.66 8.23 -8.26
CA PRO A 35 -5.87 7.64 -7.17
C PRO A 35 -5.93 6.10 -7.14
N ARG A 36 -6.96 5.48 -7.72
CA ARG A 36 -7.22 4.04 -7.65
C ARG A 36 -6.10 3.18 -8.25
N PRO A 37 -5.61 3.42 -9.48
CA PRO A 37 -4.57 2.59 -10.06
C PRO A 37 -3.24 2.70 -9.31
N TYR A 38 -2.90 3.87 -8.72
CA TYR A 38 -1.74 3.99 -7.86
C TYR A 38 -1.86 3.12 -6.61
N TYR A 39 -3.03 3.11 -5.96
CA TYR A 39 -3.30 2.24 -4.82
C TYR A 39 -3.22 0.75 -5.19
N ASN A 40 -3.87 0.33 -6.29
CA ASN A 40 -3.84 -1.06 -6.75
C ASN A 40 -2.40 -1.49 -7.06
N LEU A 41 -1.64 -0.65 -7.74
CA LEU A 41 -0.23 -0.89 -8.06
C LEU A 41 0.62 -1.01 -6.79
N ALA A 42 0.35 -0.18 -5.77
CA ALA A 42 1.02 -0.28 -4.49
C ALA A 42 0.74 -1.61 -3.76
N LEU A 43 -0.49 -2.13 -3.84
CA LEU A 43 -0.81 -3.44 -3.26
C LEU A 43 -0.01 -4.57 -3.93
N LEU A 44 0.17 -4.51 -5.25
CA LEU A 44 0.97 -5.49 -6.00
C LEU A 44 2.45 -5.43 -5.60
N TYR A 45 3.00 -4.22 -5.41
CA TYR A 45 4.37 -4.07 -4.93
C TYR A 45 4.52 -4.51 -3.47
N ARG A 46 3.51 -4.26 -2.63
CA ARG A 46 3.49 -4.76 -1.25
C ARG A 46 3.54 -6.30 -1.20
N MET A 47 2.81 -6.99 -2.08
CA MET A 47 2.87 -8.46 -2.21
C MET A 47 4.26 -8.96 -2.61
N GLN A 48 5.01 -8.16 -3.38
CA GLN A 48 6.41 -8.43 -3.75
C GLN A 48 7.43 -8.00 -2.69
N TRP A 49 7.00 -7.60 -1.49
CA TRP A 49 7.86 -7.07 -0.43
C TRP A 49 8.61 -5.78 -0.79
N LYS A 50 8.17 -5.10 -1.85
CA LYS A 50 8.68 -3.81 -2.34
C LYS A 50 7.95 -2.67 -1.64
N LYS A 51 8.27 -2.50 -0.35
CA LYS A 51 7.56 -1.58 0.54
C LYS A 51 7.81 -0.12 0.18
N ASP A 52 9.04 0.22 -0.21
CA ASP A 52 9.41 1.58 -0.61
C ASP A 52 8.67 2.02 -1.87
N GLU A 53 8.60 1.17 -2.91
CA GLU A 53 7.81 1.47 -4.11
C GLU A 53 6.31 1.58 -3.79
N ALA A 54 5.78 0.70 -2.94
CA ALA A 54 4.39 0.77 -2.50
C ALA A 54 4.07 2.07 -1.74
N LEU A 55 4.95 2.52 -0.84
CA LEU A 55 4.80 3.78 -0.13
C LEU A 55 4.72 4.97 -1.08
N GLY A 56 5.64 5.06 -2.05
CA GLY A 56 5.65 6.16 -3.01
C GLY A 56 4.33 6.27 -3.79
N LEU A 57 3.79 5.13 -4.24
CA LEU A 57 2.53 5.09 -4.97
C LEU A 57 1.31 5.43 -4.10
N LEU A 58 1.28 4.98 -2.86
CA LEU A 58 0.19 5.34 -1.94
C LEU A 58 0.23 6.82 -1.55
N LEU A 59 1.42 7.39 -1.40
CA LEU A 59 1.58 8.83 -1.16
C LEU A 59 1.07 9.63 -2.37
N GLU A 60 1.34 9.18 -3.59
CA GLU A 60 0.74 9.78 -4.79
C GLU A 60 -0.78 9.63 -4.81
N ALA A 61 -1.32 8.47 -4.44
CA ALA A 61 -2.77 8.26 -4.34
C ALA A 61 -3.42 9.25 -3.36
N VAL A 62 -2.82 9.47 -2.18
CA VAL A 62 -3.28 10.46 -1.20
C VAL A 62 -3.06 11.90 -1.67
N ARG A 63 -2.00 12.17 -2.45
CA ARG A 63 -1.77 13.49 -3.03
C ARG A 63 -2.84 13.85 -4.07
N LEU A 64 -3.28 12.87 -4.86
CA LEU A 64 -4.33 13.03 -5.87
C LEU A 64 -5.71 13.15 -5.23
N ASP A 65 -6.00 12.30 -4.25
CA ASP A 65 -7.24 12.36 -3.48
C ASP A 65 -6.94 12.20 -1.97
N PRO A 66 -6.86 13.31 -1.23
CA PRO A 66 -6.64 13.29 0.21
C PRO A 66 -7.76 12.63 1.01
N ALA A 67 -8.93 12.41 0.40
CA ALA A 67 -10.05 11.70 1.02
C ALA A 67 -10.06 10.20 0.68
N PHE A 68 -9.05 9.70 -0.03
CA PHE A 68 -9.00 8.32 -0.47
C PHE A 68 -8.64 7.36 0.67
N VAL A 69 -9.67 6.96 1.42
CA VAL A 69 -9.58 6.09 2.61
C VAL A 69 -8.72 4.84 2.40
N PRO A 70 -8.85 4.07 1.30
CA PRO A 70 -8.06 2.86 1.12
C PRO A 70 -6.55 3.12 1.11
N ALA A 71 -6.09 4.25 0.55
CA ALA A 71 -4.67 4.58 0.54
C ALA A 71 -4.17 4.96 1.94
N HIS A 72 -4.96 5.68 2.73
CA HIS A 72 -4.61 5.97 4.13
C HIS A 72 -4.50 4.69 4.98
N VAL A 73 -5.42 3.74 4.81
CA VAL A 73 -5.34 2.43 5.50
C VAL A 73 -4.08 1.68 5.08
N ALA A 74 -3.81 1.56 3.77
CA ALA A 74 -2.63 0.86 3.29
C ALA A 74 -1.31 1.53 3.70
N LEU A 75 -1.25 2.87 3.76
CA LEU A 75 -0.09 3.60 4.30
C LEU A 75 0.12 3.25 5.77
N ALA A 76 -0.95 3.25 6.57
CA ALA A 76 -0.85 2.88 7.98
C ALA A 76 -0.27 1.47 8.16
N GLU A 77 -0.75 0.48 7.39
CA GLU A 77 -0.22 -0.89 7.41
C GLU A 77 1.26 -0.95 7.04
N ILE A 78 1.68 -0.25 5.98
CA ILE A 78 3.07 -0.30 5.54
C ILE A 78 3.99 0.42 6.53
N TYR A 79 3.57 1.56 7.10
CA TYR A 79 4.36 2.26 8.11
C TYR A 79 4.54 1.44 9.40
N VAL A 80 3.53 0.67 9.83
CA VAL A 80 3.68 -0.31 10.93
C VAL A 80 4.81 -1.29 10.61
N VAL A 81 4.82 -1.82 9.39
CA VAL A 81 5.83 -2.78 8.94
C VAL A 81 7.23 -2.15 8.79
N CYS A 82 7.30 -0.85 8.50
CA CYS A 82 8.56 -0.08 8.50
C CYS A 82 9.00 0.36 9.91
N GLY A 83 8.17 0.15 10.94
CA GLY A 83 8.45 0.56 12.33
C GLY A 83 8.14 2.02 12.63
N ASP A 84 7.60 2.78 11.68
CA ASP A 84 7.19 4.17 11.90
C ASP A 84 5.75 4.23 12.41
N MET A 85 5.61 3.96 13.71
CA MET A 85 4.31 3.99 14.39
C MET A 85 3.69 5.39 14.41
N ALA A 86 4.50 6.44 14.33
CA ALA A 86 4.00 7.82 14.32
C ALA A 86 3.29 8.13 12.99
N ALA A 87 3.92 7.80 11.87
CA ALA A 87 3.31 7.92 10.54
C ALA A 87 2.09 7.00 10.41
N ALA A 88 2.20 5.76 10.88
CA ALA A 88 1.08 4.82 10.86
C ALA A 88 -0.16 5.37 11.57
N ARG A 89 0.01 5.90 12.79
CA ARG A 89 -1.06 6.50 13.58
C ARG A 89 -1.72 7.67 12.86
N ARG A 90 -0.93 8.55 12.25
CA ARG A 90 -1.46 9.69 11.49
C ARG A 90 -2.35 9.24 10.34
N HIS A 91 -1.90 8.27 9.54
CA HIS A 91 -2.71 7.80 8.42
C HIS A 91 -3.94 6.99 8.86
N ALA A 92 -3.85 6.22 9.94
CA ALA A 92 -4.99 5.53 10.54
C ALA A 92 -6.06 6.50 11.09
N GLU A 93 -5.62 7.59 11.73
CA GLU A 93 -6.52 8.65 12.21
C GLU A 93 -7.20 9.39 11.06
N GLN A 94 -6.46 9.68 9.98
CA GLN A 94 -7.02 10.27 8.76
C GLN A 94 -8.08 9.34 8.13
N ALA A 95 -7.78 8.05 7.96
CA ALA A 95 -8.75 7.07 7.46
C ALA A 95 -10.00 6.99 8.34
N SER A 96 -9.83 7.06 9.67
CA SER A 96 -10.93 7.09 10.62
C SER A 96 -11.78 8.36 10.53
N ALA A 97 -11.15 9.52 10.31
CA ALA A 97 -11.86 10.78 10.13
C ALA A 97 -12.66 10.81 8.82
N LEU A 98 -12.17 10.13 7.78
CA LEU A 98 -12.80 10.02 6.47
C LEU A 98 -13.90 8.95 6.39
N GLY A 99 -14.09 8.15 7.45
CA GLY A 99 -15.23 7.23 7.58
C GLY A 99 -14.88 5.78 7.90
N ASP A 100 -13.61 5.36 7.86
CA ASP A 100 -13.22 4.01 8.28
C ASP A 100 -12.85 3.97 9.78
N GLN A 101 -13.88 3.87 10.60
CA GLN A 101 -13.75 3.80 12.06
C GLN A 101 -12.88 2.62 12.54
N ARG A 102 -12.67 1.59 11.72
CA ARG A 102 -11.80 0.45 12.07
C ARG A 102 -10.33 0.81 11.97
N ALA A 103 -9.97 1.78 11.13
CA ALA A 103 -8.59 2.23 10.95
C ALA A 103 -7.97 2.70 12.27
N ARG A 104 -8.73 3.39 13.14
CA ARG A 104 -8.23 3.78 14.47
C ARG A 104 -7.85 2.58 15.35
N GLY A 105 -8.61 1.49 15.26
CA GLY A 105 -8.40 0.28 16.07
C GLY A 105 -7.37 -0.70 15.50
N MET A 106 -6.96 -0.54 14.24
CA MET A 106 -6.00 -1.45 13.60
C MET A 106 -4.61 -1.38 14.27
N LEU A 107 -4.27 -0.24 14.86
CA LEU A 107 -3.01 0.00 15.54
C LEU A 107 -3.05 -0.37 17.03
N SER A 108 -4.22 -0.70 17.59
CA SER A 108 -4.34 -1.09 19.00
C SER A 108 -3.54 -2.35 19.33
N ARG A 109 -3.33 -3.24 18.35
CA ARG A 109 -2.48 -4.44 18.48
C ARG A 109 -0.98 -4.14 18.56
N TYR A 110 -0.59 -2.91 18.23
CA TYR A 110 0.78 -2.43 18.21
C TYR A 110 1.04 -1.34 19.26
N SER A 111 0.03 -0.97 20.06
CA SER A 111 0.14 0.05 21.11
C SER A 111 0.40 -0.52 22.50
N GLU A 112 0.78 -1.79 22.61
CA GLU A 112 1.11 -2.43 23.88
C GLU A 112 2.64 -2.55 24.01
N GLU A 113 3.27 -1.47 24.46
CA GLU A 113 4.59 -1.45 25.12
C GLU A 113 4.63 -0.33 26.18
#